data_AF-A0A2N3G221-F1
#
_entry.id   AF-A0A2N3G221-F1
#
_cell.length_a   1.000
_cell.length_b   1.000
_cell.length_c   1.000
_cell.angle_alpha   90.00
_cell.angle_beta   90.00
_cell.angle_gamma   90.00
#
_symmetry.space_group_name_H-M   'P 1'
#
loop_
_entity.id
_entity.type
_entity.pdbx_description
1 polymer ?
#
loop_
_entity_poly.entity_id
_entity_poly.type
_entity_poly.pdbx_seq_one_letter_code
_entity_poly.pdbx_strand_id
1 'polypeptide(L)'
;MANWIEKVTGSFDNKKRYARHKARVKALPEPYRTAHKALERYLAYFGAVTEGDIMMSMLEDLADLIEQSAADGTPVRVVVGEDPVEFCEAFVRNYSEGQWISVERERLRTVIAGIEGA
;
A
#
# COMPACT_ATOMS: atom_id res chain seq x y z
N MET A 1 12.71 -8.69 26.07
CA MET A 1 12.01 -9.91 25.60
C MET A 1 10.56 -9.57 25.20
N ALA A 2 10.35 -8.82 24.11
CA ALA A 2 8.99 -8.39 23.66
C ALA A 2 8.65 -8.82 22.22
N ASN A 3 9.62 -9.32 21.46
CA ASN A 3 9.54 -9.48 20.01
C ASN A 3 8.59 -10.60 19.53
N TRP A 4 8.15 -11.50 20.42
CA TRP A 4 7.21 -12.57 20.09
C TRP A 4 5.76 -12.17 20.36
N ILE A 5 5.51 -11.33 21.38
CA ILE A 5 4.17 -10.83 21.69
C ILE A 5 3.72 -9.87 20.59
N GLU A 6 4.58 -8.93 20.16
CA GLU A 6 4.28 -8.03 19.03
C GLU A 6 4.02 -8.77 17.71
N LYS A 7 4.75 -9.84 17.43
CA LYS A 7 4.48 -10.68 16.23
C LYS A 7 3.11 -11.37 16.30
N VAL A 8 2.63 -11.71 17.49
CA VAL A 8 1.34 -12.39 17.68
C VAL A 8 0.18 -11.38 17.78
N THR A 9 0.33 -10.30 18.55
CA THR A 9 -0.68 -9.24 18.70
C THR A 9 -0.82 -8.43 17.42
N GLY A 10 0.28 -8.07 16.75
CA GLY A 10 0.25 -7.43 15.44
C GLY A 10 -0.46 -8.27 14.38
N SER A 11 -0.28 -9.60 14.40
CA SER A 11 -1.05 -10.50 13.51
C SER A 11 -2.55 -10.50 13.83
N PHE A 12 -2.94 -10.40 15.10
CA PHE A 12 -4.35 -10.37 15.50
C PHE A 12 -5.04 -9.05 15.14
N ASP A 13 -4.39 -7.92 15.41
CA ASP A 13 -4.92 -6.60 15.03
C ASP A 13 -5.00 -6.46 13.51
N ASN A 14 -4.00 -6.92 12.77
CA ASN A 14 -4.04 -6.92 11.30
C ASN A 14 -5.18 -7.79 10.76
N LYS A 15 -5.52 -8.93 11.39
CA LYS A 15 -6.70 -9.72 11.00
C LYS A 15 -8.01 -8.95 11.20
N LYS A 16 -8.13 -8.21 12.32
CA LYS A 16 -9.32 -7.40 12.59
C LYS A 16 -9.42 -6.22 11.61
N ARG A 17 -8.31 -5.54 11.33
CA ARG A 17 -8.23 -4.49 10.31
C ARG A 17 -8.61 -5.02 8.94
N TYR A 18 -8.09 -6.19 8.55
CA TYR A 18 -8.42 -6.82 7.28
C TYR A 18 -9.90 -7.22 7.16
N ALA A 19 -10.53 -7.69 8.24
CA ALA A 19 -11.96 -7.99 8.25
C ALA A 19 -12.80 -6.70 8.03
N ARG A 20 -12.42 -5.60 8.69
CA ARG A 20 -13.06 -4.29 8.48
C ARG A 20 -12.85 -3.79 7.05
N HIS A 21 -11.62 -3.86 6.54
CA HIS A 21 -11.28 -3.53 5.16
C HIS A 21 -12.16 -4.28 4.16
N LYS A 22 -12.32 -5.60 4.31
CA LYS A 22 -13.22 -6.38 3.46
C LYS A 22 -14.67 -5.93 3.50
N ALA A 23 -15.17 -5.54 4.67
CA ALA A 23 -16.54 -5.04 4.81
C ALA A 23 -16.73 -3.71 4.06
N ARG A 24 -15.75 -2.80 4.17
CA ARG A 24 -15.69 -1.53 3.43
C ARG A 24 -15.73 -1.75 1.92
N VAL A 25 -14.81 -2.57 1.40
CA VAL A 25 -14.74 -2.89 -0.03
C VAL A 25 -16.04 -3.53 -0.53
N LYS A 26 -16.69 -4.39 0.28
CA LYS A 26 -17.97 -5.00 -0.07
C LYS A 26 -19.11 -3.99 -0.16
N ALA A 27 -19.06 -2.90 0.60
CA ALA A 27 -20.11 -1.88 0.62
C ALA A 27 -20.04 -0.92 -0.59
N LEU A 28 -18.87 -0.79 -1.23
CA LEU A 28 -18.68 0.07 -2.40
C LEU A 28 -19.68 -0.26 -3.54
N PRO A 29 -20.23 0.74 -4.24
CA PRO A 29 -21.01 0.51 -5.46
C PRO A 29 -20.11 0.06 -6.62
N GLU A 30 -20.70 -0.52 -7.67
CA GLU A 30 -19.99 -0.69 -8.93
C GLU A 30 -19.86 0.67 -9.65
N PRO A 31 -18.79 0.91 -10.42
CA PRO A 31 -17.66 0.02 -10.72
C PRO A 31 -16.52 0.04 -9.67
N TYR A 32 -16.63 0.85 -8.62
CA TYR A 32 -15.58 1.09 -7.62
C TYR A 32 -15.17 -0.17 -6.87
N ARG A 33 -16.13 -1.02 -6.52
CA ARG A 33 -15.88 -2.32 -5.87
C ARG A 33 -14.98 -3.21 -6.71
N THR A 34 -15.28 -3.35 -8.01
CA THR A 34 -14.48 -4.17 -8.93
C THR A 34 -13.08 -3.58 -9.10
N ALA A 35 -12.97 -2.26 -9.27
CA ALA A 35 -11.69 -1.57 -9.38
C ALA A 35 -10.83 -1.78 -8.13
N HIS A 36 -11.37 -1.53 -6.94
CA HIS A 36 -10.65 -1.74 -5.68
C HIS A 36 -10.10 -3.15 -5.56
N LYS A 37 -10.91 -4.18 -5.86
CA LYS A 37 -10.46 -5.58 -5.78
C LYS A 37 -9.32 -5.89 -6.75
N ALA A 38 -9.36 -5.31 -7.95
CA ALA A 38 -8.30 -5.50 -8.94
C ALA A 38 -6.99 -4.85 -8.49
N LEU A 39 -7.06 -3.61 -7.98
CA LEU A 39 -5.92 -2.87 -7.44
C LEU A 39 -5.34 -3.58 -6.21
N GLU A 40 -6.17 -3.94 -5.22
CA GLU A 40 -5.76 -4.70 -4.02
C GLU A 40 -5.06 -6.01 -4.40
N ARG A 41 -5.59 -6.74 -5.40
CA ARG A 41 -4.96 -7.97 -5.88
C ARG A 41 -3.57 -7.69 -6.45
N TYR A 42 -3.43 -6.69 -7.32
CA TYR A 42 -2.14 -6.35 -7.91
C TYR A 42 -1.13 -5.94 -6.83
N LEU A 43 -1.53 -5.06 -5.90
CA LEU A 43 -0.71 -4.59 -4.79
C LEU A 43 -0.28 -5.73 -3.86
N ALA A 44 -1.14 -6.72 -3.61
CA ALA A 44 -0.76 -7.89 -2.81
C ALA A 44 0.33 -8.74 -3.47
N TYR A 45 0.34 -8.85 -4.81
CA TYR A 45 1.41 -9.55 -5.54
C TYR A 45 2.68 -8.71 -5.66
N PHE A 46 2.54 -7.42 -5.98
CA PHE A 46 3.68 -6.51 -6.18
C PHE A 46 4.37 -6.16 -4.84
N GLY A 47 3.59 -5.96 -3.79
CA GLY A 47 4.04 -5.57 -2.44
C GLY A 47 4.39 -6.74 -1.52
N ALA A 48 4.72 -7.92 -2.06
CA ALA A 48 5.02 -9.14 -1.29
C ALA A 48 6.26 -9.04 -0.36
N VAL A 49 6.92 -7.87 -0.32
CA VAL A 49 8.12 -7.56 0.47
C VAL A 49 7.81 -6.69 1.69
N THR A 50 6.57 -6.22 1.86
CA THR A 50 6.20 -5.22 2.88
C THR A 50 5.73 -5.85 4.20
N GLU A 51 6.08 -5.25 5.34
CA GLU A 51 5.57 -5.68 6.66
C GLU A 51 4.04 -5.59 6.73
N GLY A 52 3.41 -6.50 7.49
CA GLY A 52 1.95 -6.64 7.52
C GLY A 52 1.20 -5.38 7.97
N ASP A 53 1.79 -4.57 8.86
CA ASP A 53 1.19 -3.32 9.32
C ASP A 53 1.23 -2.23 8.25
N ILE A 54 2.34 -2.12 7.51
CA ILE A 54 2.49 -1.20 6.38
C ILE A 54 1.53 -1.61 5.25
N MET A 55 1.46 -2.90 4.94
CA MET A 55 0.52 -3.43 3.96
C MET A 55 -0.92 -3.09 4.35
N MET A 56 -1.30 -3.25 5.62
CA MET A 56 -2.65 -2.90 6.07
C MET A 56 -2.93 -1.40 5.97
N SER A 57 -1.97 -0.54 6.29
CA SER A 57 -2.14 0.91 6.17
C SER A 57 -2.31 1.33 4.71
N MET A 58 -1.50 0.76 3.80
CA MET A 58 -1.65 0.98 2.36
C MET A 58 -3.02 0.54 1.83
N LEU A 59 -3.55 -0.59 2.29
CA LEU A 59 -4.88 -1.06 1.89
C LEU A 59 -6.00 -0.18 2.45
N GLU A 60 -5.86 0.33 3.67
CA GLU A 60 -6.81 1.26 4.27
C GLU A 60 -6.86 2.58 3.50
N ASP A 61 -5.71 3.15 3.14
CA ASP A 61 -5.62 4.39 2.36
C ASP A 61 -6.16 4.20 0.92
N LEU A 62 -5.97 3.02 0.32
CA LEU A 62 -6.61 2.68 -0.95
C LEU A 62 -8.14 2.66 -0.82
N ALA A 63 -8.66 2.08 0.27
CA ALA A 63 -10.10 2.06 0.52
C ALA A 63 -10.66 3.48 0.71
N ASP A 64 -9.96 4.32 1.49
CA ASP A 64 -10.32 5.73 1.69
C ASP A 64 -10.41 6.48 0.36
N LEU A 65 -9.40 6.34 -0.51
CA LEU A 65 -9.37 6.99 -1.83
C LEU A 65 -10.57 6.57 -2.70
N ILE A 66 -10.88 5.28 -2.75
CA ILE A 66 -11.96 4.76 -3.60
C ILE A 66 -13.34 5.09 -3.02
N GLU A 67 -13.50 5.07 -1.69
CA GLU A 67 -14.73 5.50 -1.03
C GLU A 67 -15.02 6.97 -1.30
N GLN A 68 -14.00 7.84 -1.18
CA GLN A 68 -14.13 9.25 -1.49
C GLN A 68 -14.47 9.47 -2.97
N SER A 69 -13.79 8.75 -3.87
CA SER A 69 -14.08 8.81 -5.30
C SER A 69 -15.52 8.41 -5.60
N ALA A 70 -16.04 7.39 -4.92
CA ALA A 70 -17.42 6.94 -5.06
C ALA A 70 -18.42 7.97 -4.51
N ALA A 71 -18.13 8.58 -3.36
CA ALA A 71 -18.95 9.64 -2.77
C ALA A 71 -19.03 10.87 -3.68
N ASP A 72 -17.91 11.22 -4.31
CA ASP A 72 -17.81 12.36 -5.23
C ASP A 72 -18.31 12.04 -6.65
N GLY A 73 -18.63 10.77 -6.95
CA GLY A 73 -19.02 10.33 -8.28
C GLY A 73 -17.90 10.38 -9.32
N THR A 74 -16.63 10.39 -8.88
CA THR A 74 -15.45 10.50 -9.74
C THR A 74 -15.21 9.19 -10.50
N PRO A 75 -15.24 9.17 -11.84
CA PRO A 75 -15.03 7.94 -12.60
C PRO A 75 -13.70 7.27 -12.27
N VAL A 76 -13.69 5.94 -12.10
CA VAL A 76 -12.48 5.18 -11.74
C VAL A 76 -11.29 5.49 -12.63
N ARG A 77 -11.49 5.66 -13.95
CA ARG A 77 -10.43 6.02 -14.91
C ARG A 77 -9.75 7.35 -14.57
N VAL A 78 -10.49 8.32 -14.03
CA VAL A 78 -9.93 9.62 -13.60
C VAL A 78 -9.05 9.43 -12.36
N VAL A 79 -9.44 8.52 -11.45
CA VAL A 79 -8.68 8.22 -10.23
C VAL A 79 -7.38 7.48 -10.54
N VAL A 80 -7.44 6.45 -11.39
CA VAL A 80 -6.30 5.54 -11.63
C VAL A 80 -5.40 5.97 -12.78
N GLY A 81 -5.62 7.13 -13.40
CA GLY A 81 -4.87 7.57 -14.60
C GLY A 81 -5.15 6.67 -15.81
N GLU A 82 -4.33 6.71 -16.89
CA GLU A 82 -4.47 5.86 -18.08
C GLU A 82 -3.84 4.46 -17.95
N ASP A 83 -2.88 4.29 -17.05
CA ASP A 83 -2.30 2.98 -16.72
C ASP A 83 -2.51 2.65 -15.23
N PRO A 84 -3.40 1.68 -14.90
CA PRO A 84 -3.62 1.26 -13.52
C PRO A 84 -2.40 0.61 -12.87
N VAL A 85 -1.46 0.09 -13.67
CA VAL A 85 -0.18 -0.47 -13.17
C VAL A 85 0.71 0.66 -12.70
N GLU A 86 0.89 1.71 -13.51
CA GLU A 86 1.64 2.91 -13.12
C GLU A 86 1.08 3.53 -11.84
N PHE A 87 -0.25 3.63 -11.74
CA PHE A 87 -0.92 4.06 -10.51
C PHE A 87 -0.52 3.19 -9.31
N CYS A 88 -0.64 1.86 -9.43
CA CYS A 88 -0.30 0.94 -8.33
C CYS A 88 1.17 1.06 -7.92
N GLU A 89 2.10 1.14 -8.87
CA GLU A 89 3.52 1.24 -8.57
C GLU A 89 3.87 2.58 -7.93
N ALA A 90 3.29 3.68 -8.41
CA ALA A 90 3.43 5.00 -7.79
C ALA A 90 2.82 5.01 -6.37
N PHE A 91 1.68 4.36 -6.19
CA PHE A 91 1.01 4.23 -4.89
C PHE A 91 1.89 3.48 -3.89
N VAL A 92 2.44 2.31 -4.27
CA VAL A 92 3.35 1.53 -3.42
C VAL A 92 4.62 2.29 -3.07
N ARG A 93 5.12 3.16 -3.97
CA ARG A 93 6.35 3.92 -3.69
C ARG A 93 6.25 4.74 -2.41
N ASN A 94 5.08 5.31 -2.12
CA ASN A 94 4.80 6.06 -0.88
C ASN A 94 4.92 5.22 0.41
N TYR A 95 4.82 3.89 0.30
CA TYR A 95 4.93 2.94 1.42
C TYR A 95 6.24 2.15 1.39
N SER A 96 6.90 2.09 0.23
CA SER A 96 8.22 1.48 0.05
C SER A 96 9.35 2.32 0.63
N GLU A 97 9.10 3.57 1.02
CA GLU A 97 9.98 4.36 1.88
C GLU A 97 9.92 3.91 3.35
N GLY A 98 9.71 2.62 3.58
CA GLY A 98 9.94 1.98 4.86
C GLY A 98 11.39 2.21 5.29
N GLN A 99 11.56 2.73 6.50
CA GLN A 99 12.78 3.28 7.11
C GLN A 99 14.10 2.53 6.80
N TRP A 100 14.06 1.23 6.52
CA TRP A 100 15.25 0.42 6.27
C TRP A 100 15.84 0.54 4.84
N ILE A 101 15.01 0.59 3.79
CA ILE A 101 15.53 0.70 2.42
C ILE A 101 15.92 2.13 2.07
N SER A 102 15.30 3.13 2.70
CA SER A 102 15.74 4.52 2.59
C SER A 102 17.15 4.71 3.16
N VAL A 103 17.47 4.05 4.29
CA VAL A 103 18.82 4.03 4.86
C VAL A 103 19.81 3.34 3.93
N GLU A 104 19.47 2.17 3.37
CA GLU A 104 20.39 1.47 2.44
C GLU A 104 20.55 2.21 1.10
N ARG A 105 19.50 2.87 0.60
CA ARG A 105 19.58 3.76 -0.58
C ARG A 105 20.47 4.97 -0.33
N GLU A 106 20.37 5.59 0.84
CA GLU A 106 21.22 6.72 1.21
C GLU A 106 22.67 6.30 1.40
N ARG A 107 22.88 5.12 2.01
CA ARG A 107 24.21 4.50 2.11
C ARG A 107 24.81 4.23 0.73
N LEU A 108 24.04 3.66 -0.20
CA LEU A 108 24.47 3.44 -1.58
C LEU A 108 24.83 4.76 -2.28
N ARG A 109 23.97 5.78 -2.19
CA ARG A 109 24.24 7.11 -2.77
C ARG A 109 25.52 7.72 -2.22
N THR A 110 25.72 7.64 -0.91
CA THR A 110 26.92 8.16 -0.23
C THR A 110 28.19 7.44 -0.73
N VAL A 111 28.15 6.12 -0.85
CA VAL A 111 29.30 5.33 -1.35
C VAL A 111 29.64 5.69 -2.79
N ILE A 112 28.64 5.77 -3.68
CA ILE A 112 28.87 6.10 -5.09
C ILE A 112 29.39 7.54 -5.25
N ALA A 113 28.79 8.51 -4.56
CA ALA A 113 29.26 9.90 -4.59
C ALA A 113 30.69 10.05 -4.05
N GLY A 114 31.08 9.23 -3.07
CA GLY A 114 32.45 9.21 -2.54
C GLY A 114 33.49 8.61 -3.49
N ILE A 115 33.07 7.78 -4.47
CA ILE A 115 33.96 7.21 -5.49
C ILE A 115 34.23 8.22 -6.60
N GLU A 116 33.26 9.07 -6.94
CA GLU A 116 33.41 10.10 -7.98
C GLU A 116 34.27 11.30 -7.55
N GLY A 117 34.55 11.43 -6.24
CA GLY A 117 35.37 12.50 -5.66
C GLY A 117 36.81 12.13 -5.28
N ALA A 118 37.31 10.95 -5.69
CA ALA A 118 38.64 10.43 -5.35
C ALA A 118 39.59 10.34 -6.55
#